data_AF-A0AA95SF65-F1
#
_entry.id   AF-A0AA95SF65-F1
#
_cell.length_a   1.000
_cell.length_b   1.000
_cell.length_c   1.000
_cell.angle_alpha   90.00
_cell.angle_beta   90.00
_cell.angle_gamma   90.00
#
_symmetry.space_group_name_H-M   'P 1'
#
loop_
_entity.id
_entity.type
_entity.pdbx_description
1 polymer ?
#
loop_
_entity_poly.entity_id
_entity_poly.type
_entity_poly.pdbx_seq_one_letter_code
_entity_poly.pdbx_strand_id
1 'polypeptide(L)' 'MGLRNNCCDCEDLFAGIVAGDAVQVQSVGNTTENGAFSRIVGNVVILDEGTNGEVRICCANIFSVSPQ' A
#
# COMPACT_ATOMS: atom_id res chain seq x y z
N MET A 1 -16.44 17.42 -4.86
CA MET A 1 -15.32 16.65 -5.45
C MET A 1 -15.56 15.20 -5.10
N GLY A 2 -15.95 14.39 -6.09
CA GLY A 2 -16.37 13.01 -5.85
C GLY A 2 -15.19 12.16 -5.43
N LEU A 3 -15.27 11.59 -4.23
CA LEU A 3 -14.49 10.42 -3.84
C LEU A 3 -14.79 9.36 -4.89
N ARG A 4 -13.86 9.17 -5.82
CA ARG A 4 -13.82 7.97 -6.65
C ARG A 4 -13.49 6.85 -5.68
N ASN A 5 -14.55 6.34 -5.07
CA ASN A 5 -14.67 5.01 -4.50
C ASN A 5 -14.30 4.05 -5.63
N ASN A 6 -12.99 3.91 -5.86
CA ASN A 6 -12.49 2.86 -6.73
C ASN A 6 -12.80 1.58 -5.97
N CYS A 7 -13.78 0.86 -6.46
CA CYS A 7 -14.21 -0.45 -5.99
C CYS A 7 -13.16 -1.52 -6.33
N CYS A 8 -11.89 -1.14 -6.31
CA CYS A 8 -10.74 -1.98 -6.58
C CYS A 8 -10.12 -2.26 -5.24
N ASP A 9 -10.24 -3.50 -4.79
CA ASP A 9 -9.44 -4.05 -3.71
C ASP A 9 -8.00 -3.59 -3.87
N CYS A 10 -7.30 -3.26 -2.78
CA CYS A 10 -5.90 -2.87 -2.85
C CYS A 10 -5.03 -3.90 -3.57
N GLU A 11 -5.48 -5.14 -3.70
CA GLU A 11 -4.88 -6.14 -4.58
C GLU A 11 -4.65 -5.62 -6.02
N ASP A 12 -5.58 -4.83 -6.57
CA ASP A 12 -5.44 -4.24 -7.90
C ASP A 12 -4.38 -3.13 -7.93
N LEU A 13 -4.26 -2.35 -6.85
CA LEU A 13 -3.21 -1.33 -6.70
C LEU A 13 -1.81 -1.96 -6.56
N PHE A 14 -1.75 -3.18 -6.02
CA PHE A 14 -0.54 -3.97 -5.88
C PHE A 14 -0.42 -5.03 -7.00
N ALA A 15 -1.24 -4.96 -8.05
CA ALA A 15 -1.19 -5.91 -9.14
C ALA A 15 0.17 -5.82 -9.86
N GLY A 16 0.92 -6.91 -9.84
CA GLY A 16 2.26 -6.98 -10.41
C GLY A 16 3.40 -6.63 -9.44
N ILE A 17 3.09 -6.31 -8.19
CA ILE A 17 4.07 -6.15 -7.11
C ILE A 17 4.18 -7.49 -6.37
N VAL A 18 5.40 -8.00 -6.17
CA VAL A 18 5.62 -9.25 -5.44
C VAL A 18 6.23 -9.00 -4.06
N ALA A 19 6.08 -9.98 -3.16
CA ALA A 19 6.63 -9.88 -1.82
C ALA A 19 8.16 -9.66 -1.87
N GLY A 20 8.64 -8.62 -1.20
CA GLY A 20 10.02 -8.15 -1.21
C GLY A 20 10.29 -6.94 -2.13
N ASP A 21 9.37 -6.59 -3.04
CA ASP A 21 9.53 -5.39 -3.89
C ASP A 21 9.48 -4.11 -3.06
N ALA A 22 10.43 -3.22 -3.30
CA ALA A 22 10.39 -1.89 -2.72
C ALA A 22 9.23 -1.10 -3.34
N VAL A 23 8.36 -0.58 -2.49
CA VAL A 23 7.19 0.20 -2.89
C VAL A 23 7.08 1.47 -2.09
N GLN A 24 6.52 2.48 -2.75
CA GLN A 24 6.09 3.73 -2.14
C GLN A 24 4.56 3.78 -2.16
N VAL A 25 3.95 3.93 -1.00
CA VAL A 25 2.50 4.03 -0.81
C VAL A 25 2.16 5.44 -0.38
N GLN A 26 1.31 6.11 -1.17
CA GLN A 26 0.72 7.39 -0.79
C GLN A 26 -0.66 7.18 -0.21
N SER A 27 -0.89 7.76 0.98
CA SER A 27 -2.16 7.70 1.68
C SER A 27 -2.98 8.99 1.56
N VAL A 28 -4.29 8.91 1.81
CA VAL A 28 -5.29 10.01 1.68
C VAL A 28 -4.98 11.24 2.59
N GLY A 29 -3.99 11.14 3.49
CA GLY A 29 -3.48 12.25 4.32
C GLY A 29 -2.23 12.96 3.77
N ASN A 30 -1.84 12.71 2.52
CA ASN A 30 -0.56 13.17 1.96
C ASN A 30 0.66 12.58 2.68
N THR A 31 0.46 11.45 3.38
CA THR A 31 1.50 10.66 4.02
C THR A 31 2.06 9.67 3.01
N THR A 32 3.38 9.61 2.92
CA THR A 32 4.08 8.66 2.05
C THR A 32 4.84 7.67 2.90
N GLU A 33 4.54 6.39 2.73
CA GLU A 33 5.23 5.29 3.41
C GLU A 33 6.06 4.52 2.38
N ASN A 34 7.29 4.18 2.73
CA ASN A 34 8.20 3.45 1.85
C ASN A 34 8.61 2.17 2.55
N GLY A 35 8.48 1.04 1.88
CA GLY A 35 8.88 -0.25 2.45
C GLY A 35 8.86 -1.35 1.41
N ALA A 36 9.34 -2.53 1.76
CA ALA A 36 9.18 -3.71 0.94
C ALA A 36 7.76 -4.25 1.09
N PHE A 37 7.05 -4.49 -0.01
CA PHE A 37 5.76 -5.14 0.04
C PHE A 37 5.89 -6.53 0.68
N SER A 38 5.11 -6.82 1.70
CA SER A 38 5.16 -8.13 2.37
C SER A 38 3.97 -8.99 1.95
N ARG A 39 2.75 -8.53 2.23
CA ARG A 39 1.51 -9.24 1.91
C ARG A 39 0.27 -8.37 2.12
N ILE A 40 -0.86 -8.81 1.57
CA ILE A 40 -2.18 -8.24 1.84
C ILE A 40 -2.97 -9.21 2.72
N VAL A 41 -3.57 -8.70 3.79
CA VAL A 41 -4.41 -9.47 4.71
C VAL A 41 -5.76 -8.78 4.83
N GLY A 42 -6.77 -9.31 4.14
CA GLY A 42 -8.08 -8.66 4.06
C GLY A 42 -7.96 -7.27 3.43
N ASN A 43 -8.32 -6.23 4.18
CA ASN A 43 -8.29 -4.83 3.72
C ASN A 43 -7.06 -4.06 4.23
N VAL A 44 -5.97 -4.77 4.55
CA VAL A 44 -4.74 -4.18 5.07
C VAL A 44 -3.55 -4.67 4.27
N VAL A 45 -2.75 -3.74 3.77
CA VAL A 45 -1.44 -4.00 3.18
C VAL A 45 -0.40 -3.97 4.29
N ILE A 46 0.50 -4.95 4.28
CA ILE A 46 1.65 -4.99 5.16
C ILE A 46 2.91 -4.69 4.34
N LEU A 47 3.64 -3.65 4.76
CA LEU A 47 4.97 -3.32 4.26
C LEU A 47 6.01 -3.67 5.33
N ASP A 48 7.16 -4.14 4.92
CA ASP A 48 8.33 -4.32 5.77
C ASP A 48 9.29 -3.14 5.57
N GLU A 49 9.48 -2.32 6.61
CA GLU A 49 10.44 -1.21 6.59
C GLU A 49 11.83 -1.64 7.08
N GLY A 50 12.13 -2.95 7.04
CA GLY A 50 13.37 -3.51 7.55
C GLY A 50 13.54 -3.29 9.05
N THR A 51 14.43 -2.37 9.44
CA THR A 51 14.78 -2.14 10.85
C THR A 51 13.66 -1.50 11.67
N ASN A 52 12.68 -0.86 11.02
CA ASN A 52 11.54 -0.24 11.70
C ASN A 52 10.37 -1.21 11.92
N GLY A 53 10.45 -2.44 11.39
CA GLY A 53 9.42 -3.47 11.51
C GLY A 53 8.38 -3.43 10.40
N GLU A 54 7.20 -3.97 10.70
CA GLU A 54 6.08 -4.06 9.75
C GLU A 54 5.14 -2.85 9.88
N VAL A 55 4.89 -2.15 8.78
CA VAL A 55 3.87 -1.11 8.65
C VAL A 55 2.58 -1.70 8.10
N ARG A 56 1.44 -1.27 8.64
CA ARG A 56 0.12 -1.76 8.26
C ARG A 56 -0.74 -0.62 7.75
N ILE A 57 -1.12 -0.69 6.48
CA ILE A 57 -1.83 0.37 5.79
C ILE A 57 -3.22 -0.14 5.40
N CYS A 58 -4.25 0.53 5.89
CA CYS A 58 -5.62 0.23 5.47
C CYS A 58 -5.81 0.58 4.01
N CYS A 59 -6.32 -0.35 3.21
CA CYS A 59 -6.52 -0.17 1.78
C CYS A 59 -7.41 1.02 1.43
N ALA A 60 -8.40 1.32 2.28
CA ALA A 60 -9.26 2.50 2.14
C ALA A 60 -8.51 3.84 2.25
N ASN A 61 -7.31 3.84 2.84
CA ASN A 61 -6.47 5.01 2.96
C ASN A 61 -5.42 5.09 1.87
N ILE A 62 -5.29 4.09 0.99
CA ILE A 62 -4.29 4.10 -0.07
C ILE A 62 -4.83 4.89 -1.27
N PHE A 63 -4.07 5.89 -1.68
CA PHE A 63 -4.36 6.72 -2.84
C PHE A 63 -3.62 6.24 -4.08
N SER A 64 -2.33 5.89 -3.95
CA SER A 64 -1.49 5.43 -5.04
C SER A 64 -0.36 4.56 -4.51
N VAL A 65 0.12 3.64 -5.34
CA VAL A 65 1.27 2.78 -5.08
C VAL A 65 2.21 2.86 -6.26
N SER A 66 3.50 3.01 -6.00
CA SER A 66 4.55 3.06 -7.02
C SER A 66 5.71 2.14 -6.63
N PRO A 67 6.13 1.19 -7.49
CA PRO A 67 7.35 0.43 -7.27
C PRO A 67 8.59 1.33 -7.35
N GLN A 68 9.64 0.99 -6.60
CA GLN A 68 10.92 1.71 -6.51
C GLN A 68 12.06 0.93 -7.17
#